data_AF-A0A6V7KDK3-F1
#
_entry.id   AF-A0A6V7KDK3-F1
#
_cell.length_a   1.000
_cell.length_b   1.000
_cell.length_c   1.000
_cell.angle_alpha   90.00
_cell.angle_beta   90.00
_cell.angle_gamma   90.00
#
_symmetry.space_group_name_H-M   'P 1'
#
loop_
_entity.id
_entity.type
_entity.pdbx_description
1 polymer ?
#
loop_
_entity_poly.entity_id
_entity_poly.type
_entity_poly.pdbx_seq_one_letter_code
_entity_poly.pdbx_strand_id
1 'polypeptide(L)'
;VFPLLTTKSVFWKGVVEELLWFISGSTNSQDLSKKGVKIWDANSSREYLDAYGFKDREEGDLGPVYGFQWRHSGAEYTNMHADYTGK
;
A
#
# COMPACT_ATOMS: atom_id res chain seq x y z
N VAL A 1 -4.05 28.22 4.45
CA VAL A 1 -2.99 27.98 3.45
C VAL A 1 -2.64 26.50 3.49
N PHE A 2 -2.43 25.85 2.35
CA PHE A 2 -2.04 24.43 2.28
C PHE A 2 -0.54 24.32 1.96
N PRO A 3 0.29 23.60 2.74
CA PRO A 3 1.74 23.63 2.63
C PRO A 3 2.28 22.70 1.51
N LEU A 4 1.80 22.87 0.28
CA LEU A 4 2.34 22.18 -0.88
C LEU A 4 3.57 22.93 -1.39
N LEU A 5 4.71 22.25 -1.47
CA LEU A 5 5.96 22.84 -1.98
C LEU A 5 5.78 23.37 -3.41
N THR A 6 6.34 24.55 -3.69
CA THR A 6 6.24 25.24 -4.99
C THR A 6 7.56 25.32 -5.75
N THR A 7 8.69 24.99 -5.11
CA THR A 7 10.01 24.97 -5.76
C THR A 7 10.21 23.76 -6.68
N LYS A 8 9.33 22.76 -6.59
CA LYS A 8 9.22 21.62 -7.50
C LYS A 8 7.78 21.11 -7.50
N SER A 9 7.33 20.55 -8.63
CA SER A 9 6.02 19.91 -8.69
C SER A 9 5.96 18.68 -7.78
N VAL A 10 4.89 18.59 -6.98
CA VAL A 10 4.59 17.43 -6.14
C VAL A 10 3.57 16.55 -6.85
N PHE A 11 3.74 15.23 -6.79
CA PHE A 11 2.79 14.28 -7.36
C PHE A 11 1.53 14.16 -6.50
N TRP A 12 0.68 15.20 -6.54
CA TRP A 12 -0.49 15.33 -5.68
C TRP A 12 -1.50 14.20 -5.83
N LYS A 13 -1.73 13.71 -7.07
CA LYS A 13 -2.57 12.54 -7.32
C LYS A 13 -2.08 11.32 -6.53
N GLY A 14 -0.77 11.07 -6.51
CA GLY A 14 -0.18 9.97 -5.73
C GLY A 14 -0.46 10.11 -4.25
N VAL A 15 -0.25 11.30 -3.68
CA VAL A 15 -0.49 11.57 -2.26
C VAL A 15 -1.94 11.29 -1.86
N VAL A 16 -2.91 11.77 -2.67
CA VAL A 16 -4.33 11.59 -2.36
C VAL A 16 -4.76 10.13 -2.50
N GLU A 17 -4.39 9.46 -3.59
CA GLU A 17 -4.75 8.05 -3.82
C GLU A 17 -4.12 7.11 -2.78
N GLU A 18 -2.87 7.36 -2.40
CA GLU A 18 -2.19 6.61 -1.33
C GLU A 18 -2.86 6.82 0.02
N LEU A 19 -3.22 8.06 0.37
CA LEU A 19 -3.89 8.32 1.64
C LEU A 19 -5.27 7.65 1.71
N LEU A 20 -6.04 7.68 0.61
CA LEU A 20 -7.32 6.96 0.53
C LEU A 20 -7.13 5.44 0.62
N TRP A 21 -6.04 4.91 0.07
CA TRP A 21 -5.65 3.50 0.18
C TRP A 21 -5.24 3.12 1.61
N PHE A 22 -4.52 3.98 2.33
CA PHE A 22 -4.27 3.78 3.77
C PHE A 22 -5.58 3.77 4.57
N ILE A 23 -6.49 4.72 4.30
CA ILE A 23 -7.78 4.81 5.00
C ILE A 23 -8.63 3.56 4.74
N SER A 24 -8.62 2.99 3.53
CA SER A 24 -9.39 1.79 3.22
C SER A 24 -8.86 0.54 3.93
N GLY A 25 -7.61 0.56 4.41
CA GLY A 25 -6.96 -0.61 4.98
C GLY A 25 -6.40 -1.59 3.95
N SER A 26 -6.43 -1.24 2.66
CA SER A 26 -5.87 -2.10 1.60
C SER A 26 -4.35 -2.26 1.77
N THR A 27 -3.87 -3.45 1.40
CA THR A 27 -2.45 -3.81 1.36
C THR A 27 -2.02 -4.24 -0.05
N ASN A 28 -2.91 -4.10 -1.03
CA ASN A 28 -2.68 -4.43 -2.44
C ASN A 28 -2.16 -3.20 -3.21
N SER A 29 -0.89 -3.19 -3.61
CA SER A 29 -0.29 -2.10 -4.38
C SER A 29 -0.89 -1.95 -5.80
N GLN A 30 -1.48 -3.03 -6.34
CA GLN A 30 -2.10 -3.01 -7.67
C GLN A 30 -3.33 -2.08 -7.73
N ASP A 31 -3.98 -1.83 -6.59
CA ASP A 31 -5.08 -0.85 -6.51
C ASP A 31 -4.58 0.56 -6.86
N LEU A 32 -3.35 0.90 -6.47
CA LEU A 32 -2.70 2.15 -6.79
C LEU A 32 -2.16 2.13 -8.24
N SER A 33 -1.51 1.04 -8.64
CA SER A 33 -0.91 0.93 -9.98
C SER A 33 -1.95 1.03 -11.09
N LYS A 34 -3.14 0.42 -10.92
CA LYS A 34 -4.30 0.56 -11.83
C LYS A 34 -4.78 2.00 -12.00
N LYS A 35 -4.57 2.85 -11.00
CA LYS A 35 -4.89 4.29 -11.05
C LYS A 35 -3.74 5.15 -11.58
N GLY A 36 -2.63 4.53 -11.97
CA GLY A 36 -1.41 5.21 -12.43
C GLY A 36 -0.50 5.70 -11.30
N VAL A 37 -0.68 5.20 -10.08
CA VAL A 37 0.16 5.53 -8.91
C VAL A 37 1.08 4.34 -8.63
N LYS A 38 2.34 4.44 -9.07
CA LYS A 38 3.31 3.33 -9.09
C LYS A 38 4.35 3.36 -7.97
N ILE A 39 4.11 4.17 -6.94
CA ILE A 39 5.11 4.45 -5.89
C ILE A 39 5.47 3.21 -5.06
N TRP A 40 4.62 2.18 -5.07
CA TRP A 40 4.81 0.93 -4.34
C TRP A 40 5.19 -0.28 -5.22
N ASP A 41 5.11 -0.16 -6.56
CA ASP A 41 5.29 -1.29 -7.50
C ASP A 41 6.62 -2.02 -7.26
N ALA A 42 7.71 -1.27 -7.06
CA ALA A 42 9.04 -1.82 -6.84
C ALA A 42 9.18 -2.59 -5.51
N ASN A 43 8.46 -2.18 -4.47
CA ASN A 43 8.50 -2.83 -3.15
C ASN A 43 7.57 -4.05 -3.07
N SER A 44 6.69 -4.21 -4.05
CA SER A 44 5.78 -5.33 -4.14
C SER A 44 6.12 -6.30 -5.28
N SER A 45 7.22 -6.07 -6.01
CA SER A 45 7.62 -6.92 -7.14
C SER A 45 8.04 -8.31 -6.66
N ARG A 46 7.95 -9.31 -7.55
CA ARG A 46 8.39 -10.67 -7.22
C ARG A 46 9.84 -10.71 -6.74
N GLU A 47 10.73 -9.98 -7.41
CA GLU A 47 12.15 -9.92 -7.07
C GLU A 47 12.38 -9.32 -5.68
N TYR A 48 11.67 -8.24 -5.33
CA TYR A 48 11.78 -7.63 -4.03
C TYR A 48 11.27 -8.59 -2.94
N LEU A 49 10.07 -9.14 -3.12
CA LEU A 49 9.47 -10.06 -2.16
C LEU A 49 10.37 -11.29 -1.91
N ASP A 50 10.95 -11.87 -2.96
CA ASP A 50 11.86 -13.01 -2.84
C ASP A 50 13.17 -12.65 -2.14
N ALA A 51 13.73 -11.48 -2.43
CA ALA A 51 14.95 -10.99 -1.78
C ALA A 51 14.80 -10.83 -0.26
N TYR A 52 13.58 -10.55 0.23
CA TYR A 52 13.26 -10.44 1.65
C TYR A 52 12.60 -11.70 2.25
N GLY A 53 12.55 -12.81 1.49
CA GLY A 53 12.07 -14.10 1.99
C GLY A 53 10.55 -14.28 1.97
N PHE A 54 9.79 -13.34 1.40
CA PHE A 54 8.33 -13.43 1.26
C PHE A 54 7.92 -14.27 0.05
N LYS A 55 8.40 -15.51 -0.02
CA LYS A 55 8.24 -16.41 -1.19
C LYS A 55 6.77 -16.78 -1.45
N ASP A 56 5.98 -16.91 -0.39
CA ASP A 56 4.56 -17.30 -0.49
C ASP A 56 3.61 -16.11 -0.66
N ARG A 57 4.14 -14.88 -0.60
CA ARG A 57 3.34 -13.67 -0.74
C ARG A 57 3.14 -13.34 -2.20
N GLU A 58 1.90 -13.05 -2.61
CA GLU A 58 1.57 -12.66 -3.99
C GLU A 58 2.26 -11.35 -4.39
N GLU A 59 2.66 -11.22 -5.66
CA GLU A 59 3.16 -9.95 -6.20
C GLU A 59 2.08 -8.87 -6.08
N GLY A 60 2.44 -7.72 -5.54
CA GLY A 60 1.47 -6.66 -5.19
C GLY A 60 1.04 -6.64 -3.73
N ASP A 61 1.17 -7.75 -2.99
CA ASP A 61 0.84 -7.81 -1.57
C ASP A 61 1.99 -7.19 -0.75
N LEU A 62 1.73 -6.05 -0.11
CA LEU A 62 2.71 -5.36 0.72
C LEU A 62 2.76 -5.90 2.16
N GLY A 63 1.82 -6.76 2.54
CA GLY A 63 1.65 -7.25 3.91
C GLY A 63 0.96 -6.24 4.82
N PRO A 64 1.04 -6.43 6.15
CA PRO A 64 0.31 -5.61 7.12
C PRO A 64 0.98 -4.24 7.35
N VAL A 65 1.05 -3.43 6.29
CA VAL A 65 1.65 -2.08 6.29
C VAL A 65 0.65 -1.02 6.79
N TYR A 66 0.98 0.25 6.60
CA TYR A 66 0.28 1.43 7.13
C TYR A 66 -1.24 1.30 7.24
N GLY A 67 -1.94 1.08 6.11
CA GLY A 67 -3.40 1.02 6.10
C GLY A 67 -3.95 -0.11 6.98
N PHE A 68 -3.35 -1.30 6.89
CA PHE A 68 -3.71 -2.42 7.75
C PHE A 68 -3.52 -2.07 9.22
N GLN A 69 -2.37 -1.50 9.61
CA GLN A 69 -2.13 -1.13 11.01
C GLN A 69 -3.07 -0.04 11.51
N TRP A 70 -3.48 0.91 10.66
CA TRP A 70 -4.43 1.95 11.03
C TRP A 70 -5.83 1.41 11.30
N ARG A 71 -6.23 0.34 10.60
CA ARG A 71 -7.60 -0.18 10.65
C ARG A 71 -7.75 -1.46 11.48
N HIS A 72 -6.68 -2.26 11.60
CA HIS A 72 -6.65 -3.64 12.09
C HIS A 72 -5.42 -3.91 12.97
N SER A 73 -5.05 -2.96 13.82
CA SER A 73 -3.85 -3.09 14.66
C SER A 73 -3.97 -4.31 15.60
N GLY A 74 -2.99 -5.21 15.53
CA GLY A 74 -2.95 -6.44 16.32
C GLY A 74 -3.67 -7.64 15.69
N ALA A 75 -4.36 -7.46 14.56
CA ALA A 75 -4.95 -8.57 13.82
C ALA A 75 -3.86 -9.44 13.14
N GLU A 76 -4.08 -10.75 13.11
CA GLU A 76 -3.24 -11.68 12.36
C GLU A 76 -3.45 -11.48 10.86
N TYR A 77 -2.38 -11.14 10.14
CA TYR A 77 -2.41 -10.95 8.70
C TYR A 77 -2.31 -12.28 7.96
N THR A 78 -3.16 -12.48 6.96
CA THR A 78 -3.12 -13.65 6.07
C THR A 78 -2.67 -13.26 4.66
N ASN A 79 -3.47 -12.48 3.94
CA ASN A 79 -3.16 -11.95 2.61
C ASN A 79 -3.94 -10.67 2.31
N MET A 80 -3.64 -10.01 1.19
CA MET A 80 -4.26 -8.75 0.77
C MET A 80 -5.72 -8.84 0.32
N HIS A 81 -6.26 -10.05 0.13
CA HIS A 81 -7.65 -10.27 -0.34
C HIS A 81 -8.62 -10.59 0.80
N ALA A 82 -8.10 -10.85 2.01
CA ALA A 82 -8.92 -11.23 3.15
C ALA A 82 -9.73 -10.04 3.69
N ASP A 83 -10.93 -10.35 4.20
CA ASP A 83 -11.73 -9.39 4.95
C ASP A 83 -11.30 -9.38 6.42
N TYR A 84 -10.81 -8.22 6.87
CA TYR A 84 -10.40 -7.95 8.25
C TYR A 84 -11.43 -7.12 9.02
N THR A 85 -12.64 -6.92 8.50
CA THR A 85 -13.68 -6.14 9.17
C THR A 85 -13.93 -6.65 10.59
N GLY A 86 -13.78 -5.76 11.58
CA GLY A 86 -13.98 -6.06 13.00
C GLY A 86 -12.81 -6.77 13.67
N LYS A 87 -11.70 -6.98 12.96
CA LYS A 87 -10.42 -7.44 13.52
C LYS A 87 -9.48 -6.27 13.75
#